data_AF-A0A2D0ILF4-F1
#
_entry.id   AF-A0A2D0ILF4-F1
#
_cell.length_a   1.000
_cell.length_b   1.000
_cell.length_c   1.000
_cell.angle_alpha   90.00
_cell.angle_beta   90.00
_cell.angle_gamma   90.00
#
_symmetry.space_group_name_H-M   'P 1'
#
loop_
_entity.id
_entity.type
_entity.pdbx_description
1 polymer ?
#
loop_
_entity_poly.entity_id
_entity_poly.type
_entity_poly.pdbx_seq_one_letter_code
_entity_poly.pdbx_strand_id
1 'polypeptide(L)' 'MAARLEASIFYNEEIKQCEVTWSADGSDDLAPMEKSILEQLATTLMNQLNSGTHHGQLH' A
#
# COMPACT_ATOMS: atom_id res chain seq x y z
N MET A 1 5.15 25.24 -3.13
CA MET A 1 4.36 24.19 -3.80
C MET A 1 4.65 22.89 -3.07
N ALA A 2 3.62 22.23 -2.52
CA ALA A 2 3.78 20.91 -1.90
C ALA A 2 3.62 19.86 -3.00
N ALA A 3 4.53 18.89 -3.08
CA ALA A 3 4.40 17.75 -3.97
C ALA A 3 3.18 16.92 -3.53
N ARG A 4 2.32 16.54 -4.47
CA ARG A 4 1.18 15.66 -4.17
C ARG A 4 1.58 14.23 -4.49
N LEU A 5 1.64 13.40 -3.46
CA LEU A 5 1.89 11.97 -3.58
C LEU A 5 0.56 11.22 -3.51
N GLU A 6 0.19 10.54 -4.58
CA GLU A 6 -0.98 9.68 -4.68
C GLU A 6 -0.52 8.22 -4.74
N ALA A 7 -1.01 7.41 -3.80
CA ALA A 7 -0.78 5.97 -3.79
C ALA A 7 -2.12 5.24 -4.03
N SER A 8 -2.14 4.36 -5.02
CA SER A 8 -3.26 3.47 -5.32
C SER A 8 -2.88 2.04 -4.92
N ILE A 9 -3.73 1.41 -4.13
CA ILE A 9 -3.52 0.05 -3.63
C ILE A 9 -4.64 -0.81 -4.17
N PHE A 10 -4.29 -1.83 -4.95
CA PHE A 10 -5.21 -2.79 -5.50
C PHE A 10 -4.91 -4.16 -4.90
N TYR A 11 -5.90 -4.77 -4.24
CA TYR A 11 -5.80 -6.13 -3.75
C TYR A 11 -6.56 -7.07 -4.68
N ASN A 12 -5.85 -8.04 -5.26
CA ASN A 12 -6.45 -9.13 -6.00
C ASN A 12 -6.65 -10.32 -5.07
N GLU A 13 -7.90 -10.58 -4.71
CA GLU A 13 -8.29 -11.69 -3.83
C GLU A 13 -8.06 -13.07 -4.45
N GLU A 14 -8.13 -13.19 -5.78
CA GLU A 14 -8.01 -14.46 -6.51
C GLU A 14 -6.60 -15.02 -6.43
N ILE A 15 -5.59 -14.15 -6.51
CA ILE A 15 -4.17 -14.52 -6.40
C ILE A 15 -3.54 -14.12 -5.07
N LYS A 16 -4.34 -13.57 -4.14
CA LYS A 16 -3.91 -13.08 -2.81
C LYS A 16 -2.71 -12.12 -2.90
N GLN A 17 -2.69 -11.27 -3.92
CA GLN A 17 -1.59 -10.35 -4.20
C GLN A 17 -2.07 -8.90 -4.11
N CYS A 18 -1.28 -8.03 -3.48
CA CYS A 18 -1.49 -6.59 -3.55
C CYS A 18 -0.54 -5.97 -4.58
N GLU A 19 -1.10 -5.16 -5.46
CA GLU A 19 -0.35 -4.27 -6.34
C GLU A 19 -0.43 -2.85 -5.76
N VAL A 20 0.72 -2.18 -5.66
CA VAL A 20 0.80 -0.80 -5.18
C VAL A 20 1.42 0.05 -6.27
N THR A 21 0.70 1.09 -6.67
CA THR A 21 1.17 2.05 -7.66
C THR A 21 1.17 3.44 -7.03
N TRP A 22 2.18 4.24 -7.35
CA TRP A 22 2.31 5.59 -6.84
C TRP A 22 2.52 6.57 -7.99
N SER A 23 1.93 7.75 -7.84
CA SER A 23 2.01 8.88 -8.75
C SER A 23 2.39 10.12 -7.94
N ALA A 24 3.41 10.85 -8.36
CA ALA A 24 3.78 12.12 -7.72
C ALA A 24 3.53 13.27 -8.71
N ASP A 25 2.65 14.20 -8.35
CA ASP A 25 2.48 15.46 -9.09
C ASP A 25 3.56 16.43 -8.62
N GLY A 26 4.66 16.44 -9.37
CA GLY A 26 5.83 17.30 -9.11
C GLY A 26 7.04 16.55 -8.59
N SER A 27 8.06 16.47 -9.45
CA SER A 27 9.39 15.89 -9.26
C SER A 27 9.44 14.36 -9.19
N ASP A 28 10.12 13.77 -10.17
CA ASP A 28 10.53 12.35 -10.28
C ASP A 28 11.27 11.77 -9.06
N ASP A 29 11.58 12.60 -8.05
CA ASP A 29 12.28 12.23 -6.83
C ASP A 29 11.29 12.24 -5.65
N LEU A 30 10.52 11.16 -5.54
CA LEU A 30 9.93 10.76 -4.26
C LEU A 30 11.09 10.66 -3.26
N ALA A 31 11.15 11.58 -2.28
CA ALA A 31 12.27 11.56 -1.35
C ALA A 31 12.33 10.17 -0.68
N PRO A 32 13.53 9.65 -0.40
CA PRO A 32 13.71 8.27 0.09
C PRO A 32 12.90 7.95 1.35
N MET A 33 12.56 8.97 2.13
CA MET A 33 11.68 8.85 3.31
C MET A 33 10.21 8.57 2.93
N GLU A 34 9.66 9.29 1.95
CA GLU A 34 8.28 9.12 1.49
C GLU A 34 8.07 7.76 0.84
N LYS A 35 9.05 7.30 0.05
CA LYS A 35 9.07 5.94 -0.49
C LYS A 35 9.05 4.87 0.63
N SER A 36 9.92 5.03 1.63
CA SER A 36 9.99 4.10 2.77
C SER A 36 8.67 4.04 3.56
N ILE A 37 7.99 5.16 3.76
CA ILE A 37 6.69 5.22 4.44
C ILE A 37 5.62 4.48 3.62
N LEU A 38 5.60 4.66 2.30
CA LEU A 38 4.66 3.96 1.42
C LEU A 38 4.90 2.44 1.38
N GLU A 39 6.15 1.99 1.33
CA GLU A 39 6.49 0.56 1.36
C GLU A 39 6.07 -0.09 2.70
N GLN A 40 6.25 0.63 3.81
CA GLN A 40 5.78 0.19 5.13
C GLN A 40 4.24 0.13 5.22
N LEU A 41 3.55 1.11 4.63
CA LEU A 41 2.09 1.12 4.56
C LEU A 41 1.55 -0.06 3.74
N ALA A 42 2.14 -0.32 2.56
CA ALA A 42 1.80 -1.45 1.70
C ALA A 42 1.96 -2.78 2.44
N THR A 43 3.10 -2.98 3.10
CA THR A 43 3.40 -4.19 3.87
C THR A 43 2.41 -4.38 5.02
N THR A 44 2.09 -3.30 5.74
CA THR A 44 1.13 -3.34 6.84
C THR A 44 -0.27 -3.72 6.36
N LEU A 45 -0.73 -3.14 5.25
CA LEU A 45 -2.02 -3.46 4.66
C LEU A 45 -2.09 -4.90 4.15
N MET A 46 -1.04 -5.42 3.50
CA MET A 46 -0.96 -6.83 3.13
C MET A 46 -1.04 -7.75 4.34
N ASN A 47 -0.32 -7.43 5.42
CA ASN A 47 -0.36 -8.21 6.65
C ASN A 47 -1.76 -8.20 7.28
N GLN A 48 -2.46 -7.06 7.27
CA GLN A 48 -3.83 -6.96 7.77
C GLN A 48 -4.83 -7.73 6.88
N LEU A 49 -4.71 -7.65 5.55
CA LEU A 49 -5.57 -8.39 4.62
C LEU A 49 -5.36 -9.91 4.72
N ASN A 50 -4.10 -10.36 4.82
CA ASN A 50 -3.78 -11.78 5.02
C ASN A 50 -4.15 -12.27 6.42
N SER A 51 -4.05 -11.42 7.45
CA SER A 51 -4.49 -11.76 8.81
C SER A 51 -6.02 -11.73 8.95
N GLY A 52 -6.71 -10.92 8.14
CA GLY A 52 -8.17 -10.83 8.08
C GLY A 52 -8.85 -12.11 7.61
N THR A 53 -8.16 -12.96 6.85
CA THR A 53 -8.64 -14.32 6.52
C THR A 53 -8.59 -15.31 7.69
N HIS A 54 -7.89 -15.00 8.79
CA HIS A 54 -7.83 -15.85 10.00
C HIS A 54 -8.81 -15.43 11.11
N HIS A 55 -9.48 -14.28 10.97
CA HIS A 55 -10.52 -13.84 11.93
C HIS A 55 -11.95 -14.18 11.46
N GLY A 56 -12.10 -15.19 10.59
CA GLY A 56 -13.37 -15.87 10.32
C GLY A 56 -13.84 -16.79 11.46
N GLN A 57 -13.51 -16.48 12.72
CA GLN A 57 -14.09 -17.16 13.89
C GLN A 57 -14.83 -16.14 14.74
N LEU A 58 -15.93 -15.63 14.22
CA LEU A 58 -17.04 -15.18 15.07
C LEU A 58 -17.95 -16.38 15.28
N HIS A 59 -17.74 -17.00 16.44
CA HIS A 59 -18.65 -17.92 17.12
C HIS A 59 -19.94 -17.18 17.50
#